data_AF-L8X8N1-F1
#
_entry.id   AF-L8X8N1-F1
#
_cell.length_a   1.000
_cell.length_b   1.000
_cell.length_c   1.000
_cell.angle_alpha   90.00
_cell.angle_beta   90.00
_cell.angle_gamma   90.00
#
_symmetry.space_group_name_H-M   'P 1'
#
loop_
_entity.id
_entity.type
_entity.pdbx_description
1 polymer ?
#
loop_
_entity_poly.entity_id
_entity_poly.type
_entity_poly.pdbx_seq_one_letter_code
_entity_poly.pdbx_strand_id
1 'polypeptide(L)'
;MISFRACISSSGLRSRLSASLSSVRRASTFYNASVAGLTDEEAEDLWEKLGSMGLLGITVNEKYGGLGSGYLQHTLAMEALSAASGSVALSYGAHSNLCVNQIHRHGTDVQKDKYLPPLIAGTKVGALAMSEPGAGSDVVSMQLKATQKDGGYVLNGNKFWITNGPIADTLVVYAKTGEGSKGITAFIVEKGAPGFSTHQKLDKFGVNAG
;
A
#
# COMPACT_ATOMS: atom_id res chain seq x y z
N MET A 1 -36.09 -19.96 -14.54
CA MET A 1 -36.61 -18.88 -13.67
C MET A 1 -36.51 -19.39 -12.23
N ILE A 2 -35.53 -18.92 -11.45
CA ILE A 2 -35.34 -19.34 -10.04
C ILE A 2 -35.65 -18.14 -9.17
N SER A 3 -36.69 -18.25 -8.35
CA SER A 3 -37.08 -17.24 -7.37
C SER A 3 -36.53 -17.63 -6.00
N PHE A 4 -35.72 -16.77 -5.40
CA PHE A 4 -35.27 -16.93 -4.01
C PHE A 4 -36.10 -16.01 -3.11
N ARG A 5 -36.86 -16.59 -2.17
CA ARG A 5 -37.37 -15.87 -0.99
C ARG A 5 -36.57 -16.36 0.22
N ALA A 6 -35.55 -15.61 0.63
CA ALA A 6 -34.91 -15.78 1.93
C ALA A 6 -35.52 -14.78 2.92
N CYS A 7 -36.14 -15.28 3.99
CA CYS A 7 -36.56 -14.45 5.13
C CYS A 7 -35.36 -14.27 6.06
N ILE A 8 -34.68 -13.12 6.00
CA ILE A 8 -33.59 -12.78 6.92
C ILE A 8 -34.22 -12.09 8.14
N SER A 9 -34.26 -12.79 9.28
CA SER A 9 -34.71 -12.21 10.55
C SER A 9 -33.85 -11.00 10.93
N SER A 10 -34.50 -9.83 11.11
CA SER A 10 -33.83 -8.55 11.38
C SER A 10 -33.25 -8.43 12.80
N SER A 11 -33.65 -9.29 13.73
CA SER A 11 -33.18 -9.26 15.12
C SER A 11 -31.73 -9.75 15.26
N GLY A 12 -31.35 -10.78 14.51
CA GLY A 12 -29.96 -11.28 14.46
C GLY A 12 -29.01 -10.35 13.69
N LEU A 13 -29.52 -9.58 12.73
CA LEU A 13 -28.76 -8.59 11.98
C LEU A 13 -28.46 -7.36 12.85
N ARG A 14 -29.43 -6.88 13.63
CA ARG A 14 -29.26 -5.71 14.52
C ARG A 14 -28.27 -5.96 15.66
N SER A 15 -28.27 -7.14 16.28
CA SER A 15 -27.32 -7.48 17.34
C SER A 15 -25.89 -7.66 16.82
N ARG A 16 -25.72 -8.29 15.65
CA ARG A 16 -24.42 -8.39 14.96
C ARG A 16 -23.91 -7.03 14.49
N LEU A 17 -24.77 -6.17 13.98
CA LEU A 17 -24.43 -4.79 13.61
C LEU A 17 -24.04 -3.96 14.84
N SER A 18 -24.75 -4.08 15.96
CA SER A 18 -24.42 -3.35 17.20
C SER A 18 -23.08 -3.79 17.81
N ALA A 19 -22.81 -5.09 17.87
CA ALA A 19 -21.51 -5.62 18.31
C ALA A 19 -20.37 -5.18 17.38
N SER A 20 -20.63 -5.18 16.07
CA SER A 20 -19.71 -4.66 15.04
C SER A 20 -19.44 -3.16 15.23
N LEU A 21 -20.48 -2.34 15.43
CA LEU A 21 -20.35 -0.89 15.66
C LEU A 21 -19.57 -0.56 16.93
N SER A 22 -19.76 -1.31 18.02
CA SER A 22 -18.97 -1.12 19.24
C SER A 22 -17.49 -1.42 19.03
N SER A 23 -17.19 -2.41 18.19
CA SER A 23 -15.82 -2.81 17.85
C SER A 23 -15.18 -1.83 16.90
N VAL A 24 -15.93 -1.33 15.91
CA VAL A 24 -15.53 -0.23 15.02
C VAL A 24 -15.24 1.04 15.81
N ARG A 25 -16.10 1.41 16.76
CA ARG A 25 -15.90 2.59 17.60
C ARG A 25 -14.65 2.46 18.46
N ARG A 26 -14.43 1.31 19.10
CA ARG A 26 -13.20 1.03 19.85
C ARG A 26 -11.95 1.12 18.97
N ALA A 27 -11.99 0.51 17.79
CA ALA A 27 -10.87 0.56 16.85
C ALA A 27 -10.60 1.99 16.35
N SER A 28 -11.64 2.75 16.01
CA SER A 28 -11.54 4.16 15.64
C SER A 28 -10.95 5.01 16.76
N THR A 29 -11.42 4.84 18.01
CA THR A 29 -10.85 5.52 19.18
C THR A 29 -9.39 5.15 19.39
N PHE A 30 -9.04 3.86 19.26
CA PHE A 30 -7.66 3.40 19.34
C PHE A 30 -6.79 4.10 18.29
N TYR A 31 -7.16 4.03 17.00
CA TYR A 31 -6.39 4.66 15.93
C TYR A 31 -6.25 6.17 16.11
N ASN A 32 -7.33 6.87 16.46
CA ASN A 32 -7.28 8.31 16.72
C ASN A 32 -6.33 8.65 17.88
N ALA A 33 -6.34 7.87 18.96
CA ALA A 33 -5.42 8.07 20.08
C ALA A 33 -3.97 7.74 19.69
N SER A 34 -3.78 6.67 18.92
CA SER A 34 -2.49 6.18 18.46
C SER A 34 -1.79 7.18 17.53
N VAL A 35 -2.53 7.89 16.67
CA VAL A 35 -1.97 8.85 15.70
C VAL A 35 -2.03 10.30 16.17
N ALA A 36 -2.59 10.55 17.35
CA ALA A 36 -2.67 11.88 17.94
C ALA A 36 -1.25 12.44 18.13
N GLY A 37 -0.98 13.59 17.50
CA GLY A 37 0.33 14.26 17.60
C GLY A 37 1.33 13.91 16.49
N LEU A 38 0.99 13.02 15.55
CA LEU A 38 1.81 12.87 14.34
C LEU A 38 1.75 14.15 13.51
N THR A 39 2.90 14.82 13.39
CA THR A 39 3.07 16.01 12.53
C THR A 39 3.96 15.67 11.33
N ASP A 40 3.91 16.51 10.29
CA ASP A 40 4.75 16.37 9.10
C ASP A 40 6.26 16.54 9.42
N GLU A 41 6.62 17.03 10.62
CA GLU A 41 8.00 17.32 11.05
C GLU A 41 8.70 16.12 11.73
N GLU A 42 7.98 15.09 12.18
CA GLU A 42 8.55 13.89 12.82
C GLU A 42 8.96 12.79 11.82
N ALA A 43 9.56 13.17 10.70
CA ALA A 43 9.76 12.28 9.56
C ALA A 43 10.79 11.16 9.78
N GLU A 44 11.79 11.34 10.65
CA GLU A 44 12.95 10.44 10.72
C GLU A 44 12.60 9.02 11.22
N ASP A 45 11.61 8.90 12.13
CA ASP A 45 11.20 7.58 12.70
C ASP A 45 9.71 7.25 12.47
N LEU A 46 9.01 7.98 11.59
CA LEU A 46 7.57 7.83 11.38
C LEU A 46 7.18 6.39 11.02
N TRP A 47 7.95 5.75 10.13
CA TRP A 47 7.64 4.40 9.65
C TRP A 47 7.78 3.36 10.75
N GLU A 48 8.85 3.39 11.53
CA GLU A 48 9.04 2.45 12.64
C GLU A 48 8.01 2.67 13.75
N LYS A 49 7.63 3.92 14.04
CA LYS A 49 6.49 4.23 14.92
C LYS A 49 5.21 3.55 14.41
N LEU A 50 4.83 3.79 13.15
CA LEU A 50 3.64 3.18 12.53
C LEU A 50 3.71 1.64 12.52
N GLY A 51 4.91 1.07 12.31
CA GLY A 51 5.17 -0.37 12.37
C GLY A 51 4.96 -0.93 13.77
N SER A 52 5.51 -0.29 14.80
CA SER A 52 5.35 -0.68 16.21
C SER A 52 3.90 -0.66 16.69
N MET A 53 3.06 0.19 16.08
CA MET A 53 1.63 0.28 16.32
C MET A 53 0.81 -0.77 15.55
N GLY A 54 1.46 -1.55 14.67
CA GLY A 54 0.83 -2.56 13.81
C GLY A 54 0.11 -1.99 12.59
N LEU A 55 0.20 -0.68 12.33
CA LEU A 55 -0.58 -0.02 11.27
C LEU A 55 -0.12 -0.42 9.87
N LEU A 56 1.18 -0.68 9.68
CA LEU A 56 1.73 -1.03 8.36
C LEU A 56 1.32 -2.43 7.87
N GLY A 57 0.87 -3.30 8.78
CA GLY A 57 0.55 -4.70 8.51
C GLY A 57 -0.92 -5.11 8.70
N ILE A 58 -1.87 -4.15 8.79
CA ILE A 58 -3.28 -4.43 9.16
C ILE A 58 -3.88 -5.58 8.32
N THR A 59 -3.68 -5.57 7.00
CA THR A 59 -4.30 -6.54 6.07
C THR A 59 -3.43 -7.76 5.75
N VAL A 60 -2.28 -7.89 6.41
CA VAL A 60 -1.32 -8.97 6.18
C VAL A 60 -1.55 -10.08 7.20
N ASN A 61 -1.40 -11.34 6.78
CA ASN A 61 -1.50 -12.49 7.67
C ASN A 61 -0.44 -12.43 8.80
N GLU A 62 -0.83 -12.89 9.99
CA GLU A 62 0.03 -12.93 11.19
C GLU A 62 1.33 -13.70 10.98
N LYS A 63 1.35 -14.73 10.11
CA LYS A 63 2.57 -15.46 9.71
C LYS A 63 3.70 -14.52 9.28
N TYR A 64 3.37 -13.42 8.62
CA TYR A 64 4.34 -12.45 8.10
C TYR A 64 4.50 -11.22 9.00
N GLY A 65 3.96 -11.25 10.23
CA GLY A 65 4.01 -10.15 11.19
C GLY A 65 2.86 -9.15 11.10
N GLY A 66 1.83 -9.41 10.28
CA GLY A 66 0.64 -8.57 10.17
C GLY A 66 -0.43 -8.83 11.22
N LEU A 67 -1.56 -8.13 11.14
CA LEU A 67 -2.67 -8.25 12.11
C LEU A 67 -3.81 -9.17 11.64
N GLY A 68 -3.71 -9.77 10.45
CA GLY A 68 -4.73 -10.64 9.88
C GLY A 68 -6.12 -10.00 9.72
N SER A 69 -6.20 -8.68 9.77
CA SER A 69 -7.46 -7.93 9.81
C SER A 69 -7.96 -7.58 8.40
N GLY A 70 -9.19 -7.06 8.32
CA GLY A 70 -9.84 -6.71 7.06
C GLY A 70 -9.60 -5.26 6.62
N TYR A 71 -10.08 -4.93 5.41
CA TYR A 71 -10.04 -3.56 4.91
C TYR A 71 -10.85 -2.57 5.75
N LEU A 72 -11.85 -3.02 6.51
CA LEU A 72 -12.57 -2.12 7.42
C LEU A 72 -11.62 -1.49 8.45
N GLN A 73 -10.77 -2.29 9.09
CA GLN A 73 -9.76 -1.79 10.02
C GLN A 73 -8.75 -0.88 9.33
N HIS A 74 -8.35 -1.23 8.10
CA HIS A 74 -7.43 -0.40 7.31
C HIS A 74 -8.06 0.96 6.97
N THR A 75 -9.34 1.00 6.59
CA THR A 75 -10.09 2.24 6.32
C THR A 75 -10.19 3.11 7.57
N LEU A 76 -10.44 2.54 8.75
CA LEU A 76 -10.49 3.29 10.00
C LEU A 76 -9.11 3.90 10.36
N ALA A 77 -8.02 3.16 10.11
CA ALA A 77 -6.68 3.70 10.28
C ALA A 77 -6.38 4.82 9.27
N MET A 78 -6.77 4.66 8.00
CA MET A 78 -6.67 5.71 6.97
C MET A 78 -7.44 6.98 7.37
N GLU A 79 -8.66 6.83 7.90
CA GLU A 79 -9.50 7.95 8.37
C GLU A 79 -8.81 8.70 9.51
N ALA A 80 -8.35 7.98 10.53
CA ALA A 80 -7.64 8.56 11.68
C ALA A 80 -6.37 9.30 11.26
N LEU A 81 -5.53 8.69 10.41
CA LEU A 81 -4.33 9.32 9.88
C LEU A 81 -4.66 10.56 9.04
N SER A 82 -5.73 10.51 8.23
CA SER A 82 -6.14 11.65 7.39
C SER A 82 -6.62 12.83 8.23
N ALA A 83 -7.26 12.58 9.38
CA ALA A 83 -7.68 13.61 10.31
C ALA A 83 -6.48 14.30 10.99
N ALA A 84 -5.36 13.59 11.16
CA ALA A 84 -4.13 14.14 11.73
C ALA A 84 -3.27 14.85 10.65
N SER A 85 -2.96 14.15 9.55
CA SER A 85 -2.22 14.70 8.41
C SER A 85 -2.57 13.97 7.12
N GLY A 86 -3.11 14.72 6.14
CA GLY A 86 -3.33 14.22 4.79
C GLY A 86 -2.03 13.79 4.09
N SER A 87 -0.90 14.41 4.43
CA SER A 87 0.41 14.06 3.87
C SER A 87 0.85 12.66 4.32
N VAL A 88 0.81 12.43 5.64
CA VAL A 88 1.14 11.14 6.24
C VAL A 88 0.17 10.06 5.76
N ALA A 89 -1.13 10.35 5.72
CA ALA A 89 -2.14 9.41 5.27
C ALA A 89 -1.93 8.94 3.82
N LEU A 90 -1.58 9.84 2.90
CA LEU A 90 -1.29 9.46 1.51
C LEU A 90 -0.06 8.56 1.43
N SER A 91 1.02 8.95 2.11
CA SER A 91 2.27 8.18 2.17
C SER A 91 2.05 6.79 2.75
N TYR A 92 1.35 6.70 3.89
CA TYR A 92 0.94 5.45 4.53
C TYR A 92 0.05 4.59 3.61
N GLY A 93 -0.90 5.18 2.89
CA GLY A 93 -1.75 4.45 1.95
C GLY A 93 -0.95 3.83 0.81
N ALA A 94 0.04 4.56 0.27
CA ALA A 94 0.94 4.04 -0.75
C ALA A 94 1.80 2.88 -0.23
N HIS A 95 2.29 2.97 1.00
CA HIS A 95 3.05 1.89 1.64
C HIS A 95 2.15 0.68 1.94
N SER A 96 1.16 0.84 2.82
CA SER A 96 0.40 -0.26 3.43
C SER A 96 -0.55 -0.95 2.45
N ASN A 97 -1.15 -0.19 1.54
CA ASN A 97 -2.13 -0.70 0.59
C ASN A 97 -1.51 -0.93 -0.79
N LEU A 98 -0.86 0.07 -1.39
CA LEU A 98 -0.38 -0.08 -2.76
C LEU A 98 0.85 -1.00 -2.87
N CYS A 99 1.69 -1.08 -1.84
CA CYS A 99 2.87 -1.95 -1.86
C CYS A 99 2.65 -3.23 -1.04
N VAL A 100 2.51 -3.12 0.29
CA VAL A 100 2.46 -4.26 1.23
C VAL A 100 1.31 -5.20 0.91
N ASN A 101 0.09 -4.67 0.72
CA ASN A 101 -1.06 -5.51 0.41
C ASN A 101 -0.95 -6.20 -0.96
N GLN A 102 -0.37 -5.55 -1.98
CA GLN A 102 -0.14 -6.18 -3.30
C GLN A 102 0.82 -7.36 -3.19
N ILE A 103 1.93 -7.21 -2.46
CA ILE A 103 2.88 -8.29 -2.20
C ILE A 103 2.20 -9.42 -1.42
N HIS A 104 1.43 -9.11 -0.38
CA HIS A 104 0.72 -10.10 0.41
C HIS A 104 -0.31 -10.90 -0.42
N ARG A 105 -1.05 -10.24 -1.32
CA ARG A 105 -2.08 -10.88 -2.14
C ARG A 105 -1.52 -11.71 -3.28
N HIS A 106 -0.45 -11.24 -3.92
CA HIS A 106 0.00 -11.75 -5.21
C HIS A 106 1.41 -12.33 -5.22
N GLY A 107 2.22 -12.08 -4.20
CA GLY A 107 3.55 -12.65 -4.09
C GLY A 107 3.53 -14.16 -3.86
N THR A 108 4.64 -14.82 -4.16
CA THR A 108 4.92 -16.18 -3.69
C THR A 108 5.28 -16.16 -2.20
N ASP A 109 5.25 -17.31 -1.53
CA ASP A 109 5.65 -17.37 -0.11
C ASP A 109 7.07 -16.86 0.11
N VAL A 110 8.01 -17.21 -0.79
CA VAL A 110 9.40 -16.71 -0.75
C VAL A 110 9.46 -15.19 -0.86
N GLN A 111 8.65 -14.57 -1.73
CA GLN A 111 8.59 -13.12 -1.84
C GLN A 111 7.97 -12.50 -0.58
N LYS A 112 6.90 -13.09 -0.04
CA LYS A 112 6.24 -12.59 1.17
C LYS A 112 7.17 -12.65 2.38
N ASP A 113 7.83 -13.78 2.60
CA ASP A 113 8.80 -13.97 3.68
C ASP A 113 9.97 -12.98 3.58
N LYS A 114 10.43 -12.67 2.36
CA LYS A 114 11.53 -11.71 2.13
C LYS A 114 11.09 -10.26 2.37
N TYR A 115 9.96 -9.84 1.79
CA TYR A 115 9.63 -8.41 1.67
C TYR A 115 8.68 -7.90 2.76
N LEU A 116 7.73 -8.72 3.24
CA LEU A 116 6.70 -8.23 4.16
C LEU A 116 7.23 -7.87 5.55
N PRO A 117 8.07 -8.68 6.22
CA PRO A 117 8.52 -8.38 7.58
C PRO A 117 9.19 -7.00 7.74
N PRO A 118 10.19 -6.60 6.91
CA PRO A 118 10.83 -5.30 7.08
C PRO A 118 9.90 -4.12 6.72
N LEU A 119 8.99 -4.30 5.75
CA LEU A 119 7.98 -3.29 5.41
C LEU A 119 6.99 -3.09 6.58
N ILE A 120 6.52 -4.18 7.19
CA ILE A 120 5.58 -4.13 8.32
C ILE A 120 6.24 -3.53 9.56
N ALA A 121 7.52 -3.83 9.80
CA ALA A 121 8.29 -3.24 10.88
C ALA A 121 8.58 -1.74 10.67
N GLY A 122 8.41 -1.20 9.46
CA GLY A 122 8.71 0.19 9.12
C GLY A 122 10.19 0.47 8.82
N THR A 123 11.07 -0.52 9.01
CA THR A 123 12.51 -0.43 8.67
C THR A 123 12.80 -0.30 7.17
N LYS A 124 11.80 -0.55 6.32
CA LYS A 124 11.83 -0.30 4.88
C LYS A 124 10.55 0.38 4.43
N VAL A 125 10.64 1.22 3.42
CA VAL A 125 9.50 1.94 2.85
C VAL A 125 9.07 1.35 1.51
N GLY A 126 7.75 1.15 1.36
CA GLY A 126 7.13 0.65 0.14
C GLY A 126 6.56 1.75 -0.76
N ALA A 127 6.59 1.51 -2.07
CA ALA A 127 5.89 2.30 -3.09
C ALA A 127 5.27 1.43 -4.20
N LEU A 128 4.35 2.02 -4.95
CA LEU A 128 3.82 1.44 -6.19
C LEU A 128 4.10 2.41 -7.35
N ALA A 129 4.76 1.89 -8.39
CA ALA A 129 5.21 2.65 -9.53
C ALA A 129 4.47 2.24 -10.80
N MET A 130 3.45 3.02 -11.16
CA MET A 130 2.55 2.69 -12.27
C MET A 130 2.46 3.82 -13.29
N SER A 131 2.13 5.04 -12.85
CA SER A 131 1.97 6.21 -13.69
C SER A 131 3.27 6.66 -14.37
N GLU A 132 3.13 7.23 -15.55
CA GLU A 132 4.22 7.77 -16.39
C GLU A 132 3.85 9.18 -16.87
N PRO A 133 4.81 9.99 -17.37
CA PRO A 133 4.51 11.36 -17.81
C PRO A 133 3.41 11.44 -18.89
N GLY A 134 3.29 10.41 -19.73
CA GLY A 134 2.25 10.29 -20.77
C GLY A 134 1.12 9.32 -20.45
N ALA A 135 1.10 8.70 -19.26
CA ALA A 135 0.12 7.67 -18.92
C ALA A 135 -0.28 7.74 -17.43
N GLY A 136 -1.47 8.28 -17.17
CA GLY A 136 -2.11 8.33 -15.85
C GLY A 136 -3.40 7.52 -15.82
N SER A 137 -4.51 8.14 -16.22
CA SER A 137 -5.82 7.46 -16.31
C SER A 137 -5.83 6.34 -17.36
N ASP A 138 -5.14 6.54 -18.49
CA ASP A 138 -4.90 5.50 -19.49
C ASP A 138 -3.60 4.75 -19.19
N VAL A 139 -3.64 3.95 -18.13
CA VAL A 139 -2.48 3.21 -17.65
C VAL A 139 -2.02 2.12 -18.64
N VAL A 140 -2.90 1.65 -19.52
CA VAL A 140 -2.58 0.60 -20.50
C VAL A 140 -1.62 1.11 -21.58
N SER A 141 -1.63 2.42 -21.83
CA SER A 141 -0.73 3.10 -22.76
C SER A 141 0.66 3.40 -22.19
N MET A 142 1.00 2.89 -21.00
CA MET A 142 2.35 3.01 -20.44
C MET A 142 3.43 2.47 -21.39
N GLN A 143 4.62 3.05 -21.33
CA GLN A 143 5.72 2.78 -22.26
C GLN A 143 6.90 2.06 -21.61
N LEU A 144 7.04 2.07 -20.28
CA LEU A 144 8.13 1.33 -19.61
C LEU A 144 8.03 -0.16 -19.97
N LYS A 145 9.10 -0.72 -20.53
CA LYS A 145 9.16 -2.10 -21.02
C LYS A 145 9.98 -2.97 -20.07
N ALA A 146 9.55 -4.21 -19.90
CA ALA A 146 10.30 -5.27 -19.26
C ALA A 146 10.61 -6.36 -20.30
N THR A 147 11.88 -6.51 -20.65
CA THR A 147 12.35 -7.50 -21.64
C THR A 147 13.09 -8.63 -20.94
N GLN A 148 12.76 -9.88 -21.28
CA GLN A 148 13.48 -11.03 -20.72
C GLN A 148 14.94 -11.01 -21.15
N LYS A 149 15.84 -11.22 -20.19
CA LYS A 149 17.29 -11.32 -20.43
C LYS A 149 17.94 -12.12 -19.31
N ASP A 150 18.81 -13.07 -19.67
CA ASP A 150 19.65 -13.83 -18.73
C ASP A 150 18.88 -14.46 -17.54
N GLY A 151 17.71 -15.05 -17.82
CA GLY A 151 16.87 -15.68 -16.78
C GLY A 151 16.09 -14.71 -15.90
N GLY A 152 16.16 -13.40 -16.18
CA GLY A 152 15.41 -12.34 -15.51
C GLY A 152 14.79 -11.36 -16.49
N TYR A 153 14.55 -10.13 -16.03
CA TYR A 153 13.99 -9.04 -16.83
C TYR A 153 14.84 -7.78 -16.70
N VAL A 154 15.00 -7.06 -17.80
CA VAL A 154 15.52 -5.70 -17.84
C VAL A 154 14.35 -4.76 -18.01
N LEU A 155 14.14 -3.87 -17.03
CA LEU A 155 13.12 -2.83 -17.06
C LEU A 155 13.75 -1.54 -17.58
N ASN A 156 13.16 -0.93 -18.61
CA ASN A 156 13.66 0.31 -19.21
C ASN A 156 12.50 1.29 -19.46
N GLY A 157 12.61 2.47 -18.85
CA GLY A 157 11.64 3.56 -18.93
C GLY A 157 11.64 4.38 -17.65
N ASN A 158 10.68 5.30 -17.54
CA ASN A 158 10.54 6.18 -16.39
C ASN A 158 9.13 6.08 -15.83
N LYS A 159 9.01 6.11 -14.49
CA LYS A 159 7.75 6.32 -13.78
C LYS A 159 7.70 7.73 -13.24
N PHE A 160 6.49 8.22 -12.98
CA PHE A 160 6.25 9.62 -12.63
C PHE A 160 5.20 9.73 -11.53
N TRP A 161 5.42 10.67 -10.60
CA TRP A 161 4.52 10.94 -9.48
C TRP A 161 4.33 9.74 -8.56
N ILE A 162 5.44 9.07 -8.24
CA ILE A 162 5.43 7.91 -7.37
C ILE A 162 5.50 8.37 -5.92
N THR A 163 4.40 8.25 -5.20
CA THR A 163 4.36 8.47 -3.74
C THR A 163 5.41 7.60 -3.06
N ASN A 164 6.16 8.19 -2.13
CA ASN A 164 7.33 7.60 -1.47
C ASN A 164 8.52 7.30 -2.39
N GLY A 165 8.46 7.61 -3.69
CA GLY A 165 9.49 7.24 -4.67
C GLY A 165 10.93 7.54 -4.24
N PRO A 166 11.25 8.75 -3.77
CA PRO A 166 12.61 9.09 -3.32
C PRO A 166 13.11 8.32 -2.09
N ILE A 167 12.19 7.86 -1.23
CA ILE A 167 12.51 7.20 0.05
C ILE A 167 12.27 5.68 0.03
N ALA A 168 11.61 5.14 -0.98
CA ALA A 168 11.22 3.74 -1.04
C ALA A 168 12.41 2.79 -1.22
N ASP A 169 12.43 1.73 -0.42
CA ASP A 169 13.39 0.62 -0.52
C ASP A 169 12.87 -0.52 -1.38
N THR A 170 11.54 -0.66 -1.47
CA THR A 170 10.86 -1.71 -2.23
C THR A 170 9.71 -1.11 -3.03
N LEU A 171 9.71 -1.36 -4.34
CA LEU A 171 8.74 -0.81 -5.27
C LEU A 171 8.02 -1.94 -6.01
N VAL A 172 6.69 -1.85 -6.09
CA VAL A 172 5.89 -2.64 -7.02
C VAL A 172 5.79 -1.85 -8.33
N VAL A 173 6.56 -2.25 -9.34
CA VAL A 173 6.68 -1.56 -10.63
C VAL A 173 5.87 -2.27 -11.70
N TYR A 174 4.98 -1.54 -12.38
CA TYR A 174 4.23 -2.05 -13.52
C TYR A 174 4.97 -1.75 -14.82
N ALA A 175 5.14 -2.75 -15.66
CA ALA A 175 5.86 -2.64 -16.94
C ALA A 175 5.19 -3.47 -18.04
N LYS A 176 5.33 -3.04 -19.30
CA LYS A 176 4.90 -3.82 -20.46
C LYS A 176 5.84 -5.01 -20.71
N THR A 177 5.28 -6.20 -20.70
CA THR A 177 5.91 -7.46 -21.14
C THR A 177 5.31 -7.98 -22.45
N GLY A 178 4.22 -7.38 -22.94
CA GLY A 178 3.55 -7.70 -24.20
C GLY A 178 2.56 -6.63 -24.61
N GLU A 179 1.56 -7.00 -25.42
CA GLU A 179 0.57 -6.06 -25.94
C GLU A 179 -0.76 -6.04 -25.17
N GLY A 180 -1.43 -4.89 -25.23
CA GLY A 180 -2.72 -4.65 -24.59
C GLY A 180 -2.68 -4.76 -23.05
N SER A 181 -3.85 -4.84 -22.44
CA SER A 181 -4.00 -4.88 -20.97
C SER A 181 -3.43 -6.15 -20.32
N LYS A 182 -3.39 -7.27 -21.04
CA LYS A 182 -2.78 -8.52 -20.58
C LYS A 182 -1.25 -8.53 -20.75
N GLY A 183 -0.69 -7.54 -21.44
CA GLY A 183 0.74 -7.38 -21.66
C GLY A 183 1.45 -6.58 -20.58
N ILE A 184 0.86 -6.44 -19.39
CA ILE A 184 1.43 -5.67 -18.28
C ILE A 184 1.72 -6.63 -17.12
N THR A 185 2.89 -6.50 -16.52
CA THR A 185 3.35 -7.32 -15.40
C THR A 185 3.83 -6.42 -14.26
N ALA A 186 3.53 -6.82 -13.02
CA ALA A 186 4.05 -6.18 -11.83
C ALA A 186 5.35 -6.87 -11.38
N PHE A 187 6.35 -6.07 -11.04
CA PHE A 187 7.67 -6.50 -10.60
C PHE A 187 7.96 -5.94 -9.21
N ILE A 188 8.62 -6.71 -8.35
CA ILE A 188 9.19 -6.18 -7.11
C ILE A 188 10.62 -5.72 -7.42
N VAL A 189 10.90 -4.44 -7.26
CA VAL A 189 12.20 -3.82 -7.52
C VAL A 189 12.73 -3.23 -6.22
N GLU A 190 14.00 -3.52 -5.91
CA GLU A 190 14.68 -3.00 -4.72
C GLU A 190 15.47 -1.73 -5.06
N LYS A 191 15.52 -0.79 -4.11
CA LYS A 191 16.43 0.34 -4.18
C LYS A 191 17.88 -0.16 -4.29
N GLY A 192 18.65 0.45 -5.19
CA GLY A 192 20.03 0.06 -5.46
C GLY A 192 20.18 -1.10 -6.45
N ALA A 193 19.09 -1.65 -6.99
CA ALA A 193 19.18 -2.53 -8.15
C ALA A 193 19.95 -1.84 -9.30
N PRO A 194 20.81 -2.54 -10.05
CA PRO A 194 21.59 -1.92 -11.12
C PRO A 194 20.71 -1.15 -12.11
N GLY A 195 21.06 0.13 -12.36
CA GLY A 195 20.30 1.03 -13.24
C GLY A 195 19.08 1.70 -12.60
N PHE A 196 18.72 1.36 -11.36
CA PHE A 196 17.66 2.05 -10.62
C PHE A 196 18.16 3.43 -10.16
N SER A 197 17.33 4.44 -10.35
CA SER A 197 17.57 5.79 -9.83
C SER A 197 16.24 6.48 -9.54
N THR A 198 16.26 7.46 -8.63
CA THR A 198 15.10 8.28 -8.27
C THR A 198 15.40 9.73 -8.61
N HIS A 199 14.41 10.44 -9.13
CA HIS A 199 14.51 11.89 -9.26
C HIS A 199 14.28 12.57 -7.91
N GLN A 200 14.71 13.83 -7.83
CA GLN A 200 14.49 14.68 -6.65
C GLN A 200 13.00 14.80 -6.32
N LYS A 201 12.73 15.07 -5.04
CA LYS A 201 11.40 15.38 -4.54
C LYS A 201 10.82 16.57 -5.31
N LEU A 202 9.55 16.44 -5.70
CA LEU A 202 8.82 17.50 -6.38
C LEU A 202 8.27 18.50 -5.37
N ASP A 203 8.36 19.78 -5.69
CA ASP A 203 7.61 20.82 -4.98
C ASP A 203 6.14 20.75 -5.41
N LYS A 204 5.25 20.58 -4.43
CA LYS A 204 3.83 20.28 -4.64
C LYS A 204 2.99 21.32 -3.91
N PHE A 205 1.81 21.60 -4.45
CA PHE A 205 0.85 22.51 -3.81
C PHE A 205 0.40 22.05 -2.41
N GLY A 206 0.41 20.74 -2.14
CA GLY A 206 0.11 20.15 -0.84
C GLY A 206 0.56 18.69 -0.78
N VAL A 207 0.39 18.04 0.38
CA VAL A 207 0.86 16.68 0.65
C VAL A 207 2.38 16.57 0.44
N ASN A 208 3.12 17.30 1.28
CA ASN A 208 4.57 17.48 1.15
C ASN A 208 5.39 16.44 1.92
N ALA A 209 4.79 15.61 2.77
CA ALA A 209 5.48 14.44 3.34
C ALA A 209 5.80 13.43 2.21
N GLY A 210 7.03 12.94 2.17
CA GLY A 210 7.59 12.18 1.04
C GLY A 210 8.41 13.07 0.12
#